data_AF-A0AA96PFP6-F1
#
_entry.id   AF-A0AA96PFP6-F1
#
_cell.length_a   1.000
_cell.length_b   1.000
_cell.length_c   1.000
_cell.angle_alpha   90.00
_cell.angle_beta   90.00
_cell.angle_gamma   90.00
#
_symmetry.space_group_name_H-M   'P 1'
#
loop_
_entity.id
_entity.type
_entity.pdbx_description
1 polymer ?
#
loop_
_entity_poly.entity_id
_entity_poly.type
_entity_poly.pdbx_seq_one_letter_code
_entity_poly.pdbx_strand_id
1 'polypeptide(L)'
;MAVQSINPQNSKLATLDPIWDRIRSEAEDIVHREPELASFIYSTVLHHNRLEDSVVHRVAERLDHAALSGDLIRQTFDEALRDEPDLGNAFRADLVAVFDRDPATTRFIDPLLYFKGFHAIQAHRLAHWLHKKGRKDFAWYLQSRSSAAFQTDINPAAKIGRGIFLDHATGFVVGETAVIEDDVSILHGVTLGGTGKENEDRHPKIRHGVLIGAGAKILGNIEVGHCARIAAGSVVVKPVPHNVTVAGVPAKIVGEAGCSEPSRTMNQMLNAIGL
;
A
#
# COMPACT_ATOMS: atom_id res chain seq x y z
N MET A 1 20.62 -27.40 54.85
CA MET A 1 20.74 -26.14 54.09
C MET A 1 20.46 -26.46 52.63
N ALA A 2 19.27 -26.10 52.15
CA ALA A 2 18.91 -26.30 50.75
C ALA A 2 19.38 -25.08 49.95
N VAL A 3 20.31 -25.29 49.02
CA VAL A 3 20.73 -24.27 48.07
C VAL A 3 19.67 -24.24 46.97
N GLN A 4 18.79 -23.25 47.01
CA GLN A 4 17.93 -22.92 45.88
C GLN A 4 18.82 -22.39 44.74
N SER A 5 18.95 -23.16 43.67
CA SER A 5 19.48 -22.66 42.40
C SER A 5 18.44 -21.73 41.79
N ILE A 6 18.64 -20.42 41.92
CA ILE A 6 17.89 -19.42 41.17
C ILE A 6 18.36 -19.54 39.72
N ASN A 7 17.48 -20.04 38.85
CA ASN A 7 17.72 -20.13 37.42
C ASN A 7 17.51 -18.73 36.81
N PRO A 8 18.55 -18.00 36.38
CA PRO A 8 18.37 -16.66 35.84
C PRO A 8 18.05 -16.76 34.35
N GLN A 9 17.00 -16.03 33.96
CA GLN A 9 16.80 -15.48 32.62
C GLN A 9 16.52 -16.49 31.49
N ASN A 10 15.24 -16.79 31.35
CA ASN A 10 14.63 -16.93 30.03
C ASN A 10 13.83 -15.65 29.71
N SER A 11 14.44 -14.47 29.94
CA SER A 11 13.85 -13.21 29.50
C SER A 11 13.97 -13.18 27.98
N LYS A 12 12.89 -13.46 27.26
CA LYS A 12 12.80 -13.20 25.82
C LYS A 12 13.30 -11.76 25.60
N LEU A 13 14.32 -11.61 24.75
CA LEU A 13 14.82 -10.30 24.34
C LEU A 13 13.64 -9.45 23.87
N ALA A 14 13.55 -8.20 24.34
CA ALA A 14 12.50 -7.29 23.91
C ALA A 14 12.56 -7.13 22.39
N THR A 15 11.43 -7.34 21.71
CA THR A 15 11.33 -7.07 20.27
C THR A 15 11.16 -5.56 20.10
N LEU A 16 12.13 -4.90 19.47
CA LEU A 16 12.09 -3.46 19.22
C LEU A 16 11.28 -3.17 17.95
N ASP A 17 10.34 -2.24 18.03
CA ASP A 17 9.56 -1.75 16.89
C ASP A 17 9.48 -0.21 16.91
N PRO A 18 10.50 0.48 16.38
CA PRO A 18 10.60 1.93 16.49
C PRO A 18 9.48 2.67 15.74
N ILE A 19 8.86 2.04 14.73
CA ILE A 19 7.72 2.62 14.02
C ILE A 19 6.51 2.62 14.94
N TRP A 20 6.24 1.49 15.60
CA TRP A 20 5.10 1.38 16.51
C TRP A 20 5.26 2.27 17.75
N ASP A 21 6.44 2.28 18.35
CA ASP A 21 6.72 3.13 19.51
C ASP A 21 6.52 4.61 19.17
N ARG A 22 6.96 5.05 17.98
CA ARG A 22 6.75 6.41 17.50
C ARG A 22 5.27 6.71 17.24
N ILE A 23 4.52 5.80 16.63
CA ILE A 23 3.06 5.96 16.43
C ILE A 23 2.33 6.10 17.77
N ARG A 24 2.70 5.30 18.77
CA ARG A 24 2.09 5.39 20.10
C ARG A 24 2.37 6.74 20.78
N SER A 25 3.60 7.22 20.71
CA SER A 25 3.96 8.56 21.20
C SER A 25 3.19 9.66 20.46
N GLU A 26 3.09 9.57 19.13
CA GLU A 26 2.33 10.51 18.31
C GLU A 26 0.83 10.48 18.64
N ALA A 27 0.28 9.31 19.01
CA ALA A 27 -1.10 9.16 19.47
C ALA A 27 -1.36 9.83 20.82
N GLU A 28 -0.45 9.65 21.80
CA GLU A 28 -0.54 10.33 23.11
C GLU A 28 -0.52 11.86 22.93
N ASP A 29 0.35 12.35 22.06
CA ASP A 29 0.40 13.78 21.70
C ASP A 29 -0.91 14.29 21.07
N ILE A 30 -1.56 13.50 20.20
CA ILE A 30 -2.87 13.87 19.64
C ILE A 30 -3.92 13.97 20.75
N VAL A 31 -4.00 12.97 21.64
CA VAL A 31 -4.96 12.99 22.76
C VAL A 31 -4.78 14.23 23.63
N HIS A 32 -3.53 14.63 23.89
CA HIS A 32 -3.23 15.79 24.70
C HIS A 32 -3.63 17.11 24.01
N ARG A 33 -3.40 17.23 22.71
CA ARG A 33 -3.67 18.45 21.94
C ARG A 33 -5.13 18.58 21.49
N GLU A 34 -5.78 17.46 21.20
CA GLU A 34 -7.13 17.36 20.63
C GLU A 34 -7.98 16.34 21.42
N PRO A 35 -8.43 16.67 22.64
CA PRO A 35 -9.18 15.75 23.50
C PRO A 35 -10.47 15.18 22.88
N GLU A 36 -11.09 15.90 21.95
CA GLU A 36 -12.27 15.49 21.19
C GLU A 36 -12.02 14.23 20.36
N LEU A 37 -10.76 13.99 19.95
CA LEU A 37 -10.37 12.80 19.21
C LEU A 37 -9.96 11.64 20.12
N ALA A 38 -9.94 11.82 21.45
CA ALA A 38 -9.38 10.84 22.38
C ALA A 38 -9.99 9.45 22.18
N SER A 39 -11.32 9.32 22.16
CA SER A 39 -11.99 8.02 21.99
C SER A 39 -11.54 7.31 20.70
N PHE A 40 -11.41 8.05 19.59
CA PHE A 40 -10.95 7.52 18.31
C PHE A 40 -9.49 7.06 18.37
N ILE A 41 -8.61 7.84 19.00
CA ILE A 41 -7.18 7.50 19.12
C ILE A 41 -6.96 6.33 20.09
N TYR A 42 -7.69 6.29 21.20
CA TYR A 42 -7.63 5.17 22.14
C TYR A 42 -8.11 3.88 21.50
N SER A 43 -9.27 3.90 20.83
CA SER A 43 -9.81 2.71 20.16
C SER A 43 -8.91 2.21 19.05
N THR A 44 -8.30 3.13 18.28
CA THR A 44 -7.53 2.77 17.08
C THR A 44 -6.07 2.44 17.36
N VAL A 45 -5.43 3.08 18.35
CA VAL A 45 -3.98 2.97 18.58
C VAL A 45 -3.67 2.55 20.01
N LEU A 46 -4.08 3.34 21.02
CA LEU A 46 -3.51 3.20 22.37
C LEU A 46 -3.95 1.92 23.09
N HIS A 47 -5.12 1.35 22.78
CA HIS A 47 -5.58 0.05 23.29
C HIS A 47 -4.91 -1.16 22.65
N HIS A 48 -4.15 -0.98 21.56
CA HIS A 48 -3.47 -2.07 20.87
C HIS A 48 -2.04 -2.23 21.37
N ASN A 49 -1.56 -3.48 21.41
CA ASN A 49 -0.20 -3.80 21.80
C ASN A 49 0.76 -3.86 20.61
N ARG A 50 0.23 -4.07 19.40
CA ARG A 50 1.01 -4.21 18.17
C ARG A 50 0.47 -3.30 17.07
N LEU A 51 1.37 -2.88 16.18
CA LEU A 51 1.02 -2.14 14.98
C LEU A 51 0.01 -2.88 14.11
N GLU A 52 0.16 -4.20 13.95
CA GLU A 52 -0.76 -4.97 13.08
C GLU A 52 -2.20 -4.87 13.58
N ASP A 53 -2.43 -4.97 14.88
CA ASP A 53 -3.77 -4.92 15.47
C ASP A 53 -4.42 -3.54 15.21
N SER A 54 -3.63 -2.46 15.28
CA SER A 54 -4.07 -1.09 15.01
C SER A 54 -4.40 -0.86 13.53
N VAL A 55 -3.53 -1.32 12.62
CA VAL A 55 -3.77 -1.24 11.16
C VAL A 55 -5.03 -2.04 10.79
N VAL A 56 -5.16 -3.26 11.30
CA VAL A 56 -6.31 -4.14 11.05
C VAL A 56 -7.59 -3.51 11.58
N HIS A 57 -7.58 -3.02 12.83
CA HIS A 57 -8.73 -2.34 13.40
C HIS A 57 -9.18 -1.17 12.52
N ARG A 58 -8.23 -0.32 12.12
CA ARG A 58 -8.56 0.86 11.32
C ARG A 58 -9.11 0.51 9.94
N VAL A 59 -8.50 -0.45 9.24
CA VAL A 59 -8.97 -0.90 7.92
C VAL A 59 -10.35 -1.55 8.04
N ALA A 60 -10.56 -2.38 9.07
CA ALA A 60 -11.82 -3.05 9.32
C ALA A 60 -12.96 -2.08 9.62
N GLU A 61 -12.75 -1.08 10.49
CA GLU A 61 -13.73 -0.02 10.75
C GLU A 61 -14.13 0.73 9.48
N ARG A 62 -13.15 1.02 8.62
CA ARG A 62 -13.40 1.76 7.38
C ARG A 62 -14.11 0.94 6.30
N LEU A 63 -14.03 -0.39 6.37
CA LEU A 63 -14.70 -1.32 5.47
C LEU A 63 -16.02 -1.86 6.03
N ASP A 64 -16.32 -1.60 7.31
CA ASP A 64 -17.54 -1.99 7.99
C ASP A 64 -18.78 -1.61 7.19
N HIS A 65 -19.76 -2.51 7.20
CA HIS A 65 -21.00 -2.36 6.47
C HIS A 65 -22.08 -3.28 7.04
N ALA A 66 -23.35 -2.91 6.90
CA ALA A 66 -24.47 -3.74 7.35
C ALA A 66 -24.51 -5.16 6.75
N ALA A 67 -23.89 -5.35 5.58
CA ALA A 67 -23.80 -6.65 4.91
C ALA A 67 -22.66 -7.55 5.45
N LEU A 68 -21.60 -6.95 5.98
CA LEU A 68 -20.44 -7.66 6.53
C LEU A 68 -19.74 -6.76 7.56
N SER A 69 -19.73 -7.20 8.81
CA SER A 69 -19.17 -6.40 9.91
C SER A 69 -17.64 -6.31 9.84
N GLY A 70 -17.12 -5.18 10.33
CA GLY A 70 -15.70 -4.95 10.54
C GLY A 70 -15.09 -6.00 11.47
N ASP A 71 -15.84 -6.52 12.44
CA ASP A 71 -15.36 -7.60 13.31
C ASP A 71 -15.01 -8.87 12.53
N LEU A 72 -15.82 -9.26 11.54
CA LEU A 72 -15.51 -10.41 10.70
C LEU A 72 -14.30 -10.14 9.81
N ILE A 73 -14.16 -8.91 9.30
CA ILE A 73 -12.97 -8.49 8.54
C ILE A 73 -11.71 -8.58 9.43
N ARG A 74 -11.78 -8.10 10.68
CA ARG A 74 -10.70 -8.17 11.67
C ARG A 74 -10.31 -9.60 12.00
N GLN A 75 -11.27 -10.47 12.31
CA GLN A 75 -11.01 -11.90 12.56
C GLN A 75 -10.33 -12.56 11.36
N THR A 76 -10.72 -12.19 10.14
CA THR A 76 -10.12 -12.72 8.92
C THR A 76 -8.70 -12.19 8.69
N PHE A 77 -8.43 -10.93 9.03
CA PHE A 77 -7.05 -10.42 9.09
C PHE A 77 -6.20 -11.18 10.11
N ASP A 78 -6.74 -11.48 11.29
CA ASP A 78 -6.03 -12.25 12.32
C ASP A 78 -5.68 -13.67 11.83
N GLU A 79 -6.54 -14.29 11.02
CA GLU A 79 -6.23 -15.54 10.30
C GLU A 79 -5.08 -15.33 9.30
N ALA A 80 -5.17 -14.29 8.46
CA ALA A 80 -4.15 -14.00 7.45
C ALA A 80 -2.77 -13.71 8.07
N LEU A 81 -2.72 -12.96 9.18
CA LEU A 81 -1.48 -12.64 9.91
C LEU A 81 -0.89 -13.85 10.63
N ARG A 82 -1.70 -14.81 11.05
CA ARG A 82 -1.22 -16.09 11.59
C ARG A 82 -0.61 -16.97 10.50
N ASP A 83 -1.24 -16.98 9.32
CA ASP A 83 -0.80 -17.77 8.17
C ASP A 83 0.43 -17.15 7.47
N GLU A 84 0.47 -15.83 7.32
CA GLU A 84 1.52 -15.07 6.64
C GLU A 84 2.01 -13.91 7.53
N PRO A 85 2.84 -14.17 8.56
CA PRO A 85 3.30 -13.14 9.51
C PRO A 85 4.08 -11.97 8.88
N ASP A 86 4.68 -12.19 7.70
CA ASP A 86 5.43 -11.15 6.97
C ASP A 86 4.53 -10.00 6.47
N LEU A 87 3.19 -10.18 6.47
CA LEU A 87 2.25 -9.07 6.24
C LEU A 87 2.48 -7.91 7.21
N GLY A 88 2.88 -8.18 8.46
CA GLY A 88 3.24 -7.14 9.41
C GLY A 88 4.45 -6.32 8.97
N ASN A 89 5.44 -6.94 8.33
CA ASN A 89 6.59 -6.22 7.76
C ASN A 89 6.18 -5.41 6.53
N ALA A 90 5.25 -5.92 5.71
CA ALA A 90 4.70 -5.17 4.58
C ALA A 90 3.97 -3.90 5.06
N PHE A 91 3.19 -3.96 6.14
CA PHE A 91 2.53 -2.78 6.72
C PHE A 91 3.54 -1.71 7.13
N ARG A 92 4.63 -2.12 7.79
CA ARG A 92 5.72 -1.21 8.19
C ARG A 92 6.42 -0.60 6.97
N ALA A 93 6.74 -1.41 5.97
CA ALA A 93 7.37 -0.93 4.74
C ALA A 93 6.49 0.11 4.02
N ASP A 94 5.18 -0.12 3.94
CA ASP A 94 4.24 0.82 3.32
C ASP A 94 4.10 2.13 4.13
N LEU A 95 4.09 2.06 5.48
CA LEU A 95 4.12 3.27 6.33
C LEU A 95 5.40 4.09 6.12
N VAL A 96 6.55 3.40 6.05
CA VAL A 96 7.84 4.04 5.76
C VAL A 96 7.84 4.67 4.38
N ALA A 97 7.28 3.99 3.37
CA ALA A 97 7.17 4.53 2.02
C ALA A 97 6.35 5.83 1.99
N VAL A 98 5.24 5.93 2.72
CA VAL A 98 4.50 7.19 2.81
C VAL A 98 5.34 8.27 3.50
N PHE A 99 5.87 7.97 4.68
CA PHE A 99 6.63 8.95 5.48
C PHE A 99 7.87 9.49 4.75
N ASP A 100 8.58 8.64 4.02
CA ASP A 100 9.82 8.99 3.32
C ASP A 100 9.57 9.77 2.02
N ARG A 101 8.42 9.56 1.37
CA ARG A 101 8.17 10.01 -0.01
C ARG A 101 7.13 11.12 -0.11
N ASP A 102 6.24 11.25 0.87
CA ASP A 102 5.25 12.33 0.91
C ASP A 102 5.75 13.51 1.75
N PRO A 103 6.08 14.66 1.15
CA PRO A 103 6.49 15.84 1.90
C PRO A 103 5.38 16.42 2.78
N ALA A 104 4.10 16.08 2.54
CA ALA A 104 2.99 16.49 3.40
C ALA A 104 2.85 15.62 4.65
N THR A 105 3.54 14.48 4.71
CA THR A 105 3.51 13.55 5.83
C THR A 105 4.68 13.81 6.77
N THR A 106 4.38 14.16 8.02
CA THR A 106 5.42 14.45 9.04
C THR A 106 5.42 13.46 10.20
N ARG A 107 4.45 12.54 10.23
CA ARG A 107 4.24 11.57 11.32
C ARG A 107 3.87 10.20 10.74
N PHE A 108 4.25 9.13 11.42
CA PHE A 108 3.86 7.78 11.00
C PHE A 108 2.39 7.47 11.26
N ILE A 109 1.77 8.15 12.24
CA ILE A 109 0.36 7.98 12.57
C ILE A 109 -0.58 8.49 11.46
N ASP A 110 -0.14 9.43 10.62
CA ASP A 110 -0.98 10.05 9.58
C ASP A 110 -1.48 9.03 8.54
N PRO A 111 -0.61 8.25 7.88
CA PRO A 111 -1.06 7.19 6.97
C PRO A 111 -1.89 6.12 7.66
N LEU A 112 -1.56 5.77 8.91
CA LEU A 112 -2.31 4.77 9.66
C LEU A 112 -3.77 5.22 9.86
N LEU A 113 -4.01 6.47 10.27
CA LEU A 113 -5.35 6.93 10.61
C LEU A 113 -6.18 7.41 9.40
N TYR A 114 -5.54 8.07 8.43
CA TYR A 114 -6.26 8.96 7.51
C TYR A 114 -6.12 8.59 6.02
N PHE A 115 -4.97 8.08 5.58
CA PHE A 115 -4.72 7.96 4.14
C PHE A 115 -5.30 6.69 3.54
N LYS A 116 -6.36 6.88 2.75
CA LYS A 116 -7.08 5.78 2.10
C LYS A 116 -6.23 4.95 1.14
N GLY A 117 -5.15 5.50 0.59
CA GLY A 117 -4.20 4.76 -0.24
C GLY A 117 -3.49 3.66 0.53
N PHE A 118 -2.98 3.98 1.72
CA PHE A 118 -2.44 2.99 2.64
C PHE A 118 -3.49 1.95 3.04
N HIS A 119 -4.70 2.38 3.43
CA HIS A 119 -5.81 1.47 3.78
C HIS A 119 -6.18 0.51 2.65
N ALA A 120 -6.21 1.01 1.41
CA ALA A 120 -6.53 0.22 0.23
C ALA A 120 -5.51 -0.87 -0.07
N ILE A 121 -4.21 -0.58 0.08
CA ILE A 121 -3.15 -1.58 -0.09
C ILE A 121 -3.32 -2.70 0.95
N GLN A 122 -3.58 -2.37 2.22
CA GLN A 122 -3.74 -3.40 3.26
C GLN A 122 -5.03 -4.21 3.07
N ALA A 123 -6.12 -3.57 2.65
CA ALA A 123 -7.36 -4.26 2.27
C ALA A 123 -7.13 -5.23 1.10
N HIS A 124 -6.36 -4.83 0.09
CA HIS A 124 -5.99 -5.69 -1.02
C HIS A 124 -5.16 -6.89 -0.55
N ARG A 125 -4.21 -6.72 0.38
CA ARG A 125 -3.43 -7.86 0.91
C ARG A 125 -4.31 -8.93 1.55
N LEU A 126 -5.34 -8.53 2.31
CA LEU A 126 -6.34 -9.48 2.83
C LEU A 126 -7.13 -10.15 1.71
N ALA A 127 -7.61 -9.39 0.74
CA ALA A 127 -8.36 -9.92 -0.39
C ALA A 127 -7.50 -10.89 -1.22
N HIS A 128 -6.22 -10.60 -1.42
CA HIS A 128 -5.26 -11.44 -2.12
C HIS A 128 -5.02 -12.75 -1.37
N TRP A 129 -4.83 -12.70 -0.05
CA TRP A 129 -4.72 -13.89 0.78
C TRP A 129 -5.98 -14.76 0.70
N LEU A 130 -7.18 -14.15 0.83
CA LEU A 130 -8.47 -14.84 0.68
C LEU A 130 -8.60 -15.52 -0.69
N HIS A 131 -8.20 -14.81 -1.75
CA HIS A 131 -8.22 -15.33 -3.11
C HIS A 131 -7.29 -16.55 -3.26
N LYS A 132 -6.06 -16.49 -2.71
CA LYS A 132 -5.12 -17.64 -2.67
C LYS A 132 -5.67 -18.83 -1.89
N LYS A 133 -6.48 -18.60 -0.85
CA LYS A 133 -7.16 -19.64 -0.07
C LYS A 133 -8.44 -20.17 -0.73
N GLY A 134 -8.80 -19.69 -1.92
CA GLY A 134 -10.01 -20.09 -2.63
C GLY A 134 -11.30 -19.44 -2.09
N ARG A 135 -11.21 -18.53 -1.11
CA ARG A 135 -12.35 -17.77 -0.56
C ARG A 135 -12.70 -16.57 -1.45
N LYS A 136 -13.00 -16.85 -2.73
CA LYS A 136 -13.12 -15.84 -3.79
C LYS A 136 -14.26 -14.83 -3.57
N ASP A 137 -15.41 -15.27 -3.08
CA ASP A 137 -16.54 -14.37 -2.82
C ASP A 137 -16.21 -13.30 -1.78
N PHE A 138 -15.46 -13.66 -0.74
CA PHE A 138 -15.02 -12.70 0.25
C PHE A 138 -13.93 -11.78 -0.31
N ALA A 139 -13.01 -12.30 -1.11
CA ALA A 139 -12.03 -11.48 -1.82
C ALA A 139 -12.70 -10.43 -2.73
N TRP A 140 -13.71 -10.83 -3.50
CA TRP A 140 -14.49 -9.91 -4.35
C TRP A 140 -15.34 -8.93 -3.56
N TYR A 141 -15.91 -9.35 -2.43
CA TYR A 141 -16.61 -8.44 -1.52
C TYR A 141 -15.67 -7.34 -1.01
N LEU A 142 -14.46 -7.69 -0.58
CA LEU A 142 -13.46 -6.71 -0.13
C LEU A 142 -12.99 -5.80 -1.26
N GLN A 143 -12.77 -6.33 -2.47
CA GLN A 143 -12.49 -5.52 -3.67
C GLN A 143 -13.60 -4.49 -3.88
N SER A 144 -14.87 -4.92 -3.89
CA SER A 144 -16.03 -4.05 -4.08
C SER A 144 -16.14 -2.98 -2.98
N ARG A 145 -15.97 -3.37 -1.71
CA ARG A 145 -16.00 -2.42 -0.58
C ARG A 145 -14.83 -1.44 -0.60
N SER A 146 -13.62 -1.87 -0.94
CA SER A 146 -12.47 -0.99 -1.14
C SER A 146 -12.73 0.02 -2.26
N SER A 147 -13.29 -0.42 -3.39
CA SER A 147 -13.67 0.47 -4.48
C SER A 147 -14.72 1.49 -4.04
N ALA A 148 -15.70 1.10 -3.22
CA ALA A 148 -16.71 2.04 -2.72
C ALA A 148 -16.15 3.02 -1.68
N ALA A 149 -15.41 2.53 -0.68
CA ALA A 149 -14.95 3.33 0.47
C ALA A 149 -13.69 4.16 0.17
N PHE A 150 -12.76 3.61 -0.61
CA PHE A 150 -11.45 4.22 -0.89
C PHE A 150 -11.29 4.69 -2.33
N GLN A 151 -12.22 4.31 -3.23
CA GLN A 151 -12.15 4.60 -4.66
C GLN A 151 -10.93 3.97 -5.32
N THR A 152 -10.57 2.76 -4.86
CA THR A 152 -9.49 1.92 -5.37
C THR A 152 -10.05 0.56 -5.76
N ASP A 153 -10.00 0.23 -7.06
CA ASP A 153 -10.44 -1.06 -7.58
C ASP A 153 -9.21 -1.92 -7.90
N ILE A 154 -8.84 -2.79 -6.96
CA ILE A 154 -7.67 -3.65 -7.07
C ILE A 154 -8.15 -5.10 -7.09
N ASN A 155 -8.01 -5.77 -8.24
CA ASN A 155 -8.38 -7.16 -8.35
C ASN A 155 -7.59 -8.02 -7.34
N PRO A 156 -8.25 -8.92 -6.58
CA PRO A 156 -7.58 -9.76 -5.58
C PRO A 156 -6.47 -10.66 -6.12
N ALA A 157 -6.48 -11.01 -7.42
CA ALA A 157 -5.43 -11.82 -8.02
C ALA A 157 -4.16 -11.02 -8.38
N ALA A 158 -4.25 -9.68 -8.41
CA ALA A 158 -3.10 -8.82 -8.68
C ALA A 158 -2.01 -9.07 -7.62
N LYS A 159 -0.74 -9.03 -8.04
CA LYS A 159 0.40 -9.25 -7.14
C LYS A 159 1.04 -7.91 -6.84
N ILE A 160 1.07 -7.53 -5.56
CA ILE A 160 1.62 -6.26 -5.12
C ILE A 160 2.69 -6.51 -4.05
N GLY A 161 3.88 -5.96 -4.28
CA GLY A 161 5.02 -5.96 -3.37
C GLY A 161 4.79 -5.13 -2.11
N ARG A 162 5.87 -4.66 -1.49
CA ARG A 162 5.89 -3.83 -0.27
C ARG A 162 6.65 -2.53 -0.48
N GLY A 163 6.48 -1.58 0.44
CA GLY A 163 7.02 -0.24 0.24
C GLY A 163 6.23 0.52 -0.83
N ILE A 164 4.93 0.23 -0.92
CA ILE A 164 4.05 0.85 -1.92
C ILE A 164 3.55 2.18 -1.39
N PHE A 165 3.78 3.25 -2.16
CA PHE A 165 3.17 4.54 -1.89
C PHE A 165 2.06 4.82 -2.89
N LEU A 166 0.81 4.67 -2.46
CA LEU A 166 -0.37 5.01 -3.26
C LEU A 166 -0.91 6.38 -2.81
N ASP A 167 -0.41 7.43 -3.45
CA ASP A 167 -0.71 8.81 -3.07
C ASP A 167 -2.07 9.27 -3.63
N HIS A 168 -2.88 9.88 -2.75
CA HIS A 168 -4.27 10.31 -2.96
C HIS A 168 -5.27 9.20 -3.37
N ALA A 169 -4.82 8.16 -4.08
CA ALA A 169 -5.46 6.89 -4.42
C ALA A 169 -6.74 6.92 -5.27
N THR A 170 -7.48 8.02 -5.28
CA THR A 170 -8.79 8.12 -5.94
C THR A 170 -8.73 7.70 -7.41
N GLY A 171 -9.56 6.74 -7.81
CA GLY A 171 -9.65 6.28 -9.19
C GLY A 171 -8.50 5.37 -9.63
N PHE A 172 -7.74 4.81 -8.68
CA PHE A 172 -6.75 3.78 -8.97
C PHE A 172 -7.43 2.47 -9.37
N VAL A 173 -7.01 1.89 -10.49
CA VAL A 173 -7.57 0.64 -11.04
C VAL A 173 -6.44 -0.33 -11.39
N VAL A 174 -6.51 -1.56 -10.89
CA VAL A 174 -5.53 -2.62 -11.14
C VAL A 174 -6.23 -3.91 -11.51
N GLY A 175 -5.90 -4.42 -12.69
CA GLY A 175 -6.48 -5.66 -13.18
C GLY A 175 -5.81 -6.94 -12.67
N GLU A 176 -6.48 -8.05 -12.93
CA GLU A 176 -6.24 -9.39 -12.38
C GLU A 176 -4.79 -9.91 -12.51
N THR A 177 -4.15 -9.68 -13.65
CA THR A 177 -2.83 -10.27 -13.96
C THR A 177 -1.68 -9.27 -13.78
N ALA A 178 -1.97 -8.11 -13.17
CA ALA A 178 -0.98 -7.08 -12.94
C ALA A 178 0.03 -7.55 -11.88
N VAL A 179 1.27 -7.11 -12.05
CA VAL A 179 2.31 -7.27 -11.04
C VAL A 179 2.88 -5.89 -10.75
N ILE A 180 2.95 -5.55 -9.47
CA ILE A 180 3.62 -4.36 -8.95
C ILE A 180 4.69 -4.85 -7.98
N GLU A 181 5.96 -4.62 -8.29
CA GLU A 181 7.09 -4.98 -7.42
C GLU A 181 7.25 -3.99 -6.25
N ASP A 182 8.29 -4.19 -5.45
CA ASP A 182 8.57 -3.39 -4.26
C ASP A 182 8.95 -1.94 -4.63
N ASP A 183 8.76 -1.02 -3.68
CA ASP A 183 9.18 0.38 -3.76
C ASP A 183 8.63 1.17 -4.97
N VAL A 184 7.40 0.88 -5.37
CA VAL A 184 6.69 1.64 -6.41
C VAL A 184 5.87 2.77 -5.77
N SER A 185 5.86 3.94 -6.43
CA SER A 185 5.02 5.07 -6.05
C SER A 185 4.03 5.41 -7.16
N ILE A 186 2.76 5.56 -6.79
CA ILE A 186 1.63 5.65 -7.72
C ILE A 186 0.72 6.77 -7.25
N LEU A 187 0.40 7.70 -8.14
CA LEU A 187 -0.55 8.77 -7.86
C LEU A 187 -1.99 8.36 -8.22
N HIS A 188 -2.95 9.20 -7.84
CA HIS A 188 -4.37 9.01 -8.16
C HIS A 188 -4.67 8.88 -9.66
N GLY A 189 -5.83 8.28 -9.98
CA GLY A 189 -6.35 8.15 -11.35
C GLY A 189 -5.54 7.23 -12.26
N VAL A 190 -4.55 6.50 -11.73
CA VAL A 190 -3.73 5.56 -12.49
C VAL A 190 -4.53 4.29 -12.82
N THR A 191 -4.34 3.76 -14.04
CA THR A 191 -4.93 2.48 -14.45
C THR A 191 -3.83 1.53 -14.93
N LEU A 192 -3.77 0.34 -14.33
CA LEU A 192 -3.00 -0.81 -14.79
C LEU A 192 -3.98 -1.81 -15.42
N GLY A 193 -4.32 -1.57 -16.69
CA GLY A 193 -5.50 -2.14 -17.35
C GLY A 193 -5.17 -3.12 -18.48
N GLY A 194 -6.18 -3.86 -18.92
CA GLY A 194 -6.12 -4.73 -20.09
C GLY A 194 -6.39 -3.98 -21.41
N THR A 195 -6.09 -4.62 -22.53
CA THR A 195 -6.34 -4.11 -23.89
C THR A 195 -7.48 -4.79 -24.64
N GLY A 196 -7.99 -5.93 -24.15
CA GLY A 196 -8.97 -6.77 -24.86
C GLY A 196 -9.80 -7.68 -23.95
N LYS A 197 -10.57 -8.60 -24.57
CA LYS A 197 -11.55 -9.49 -23.90
C LYS A 197 -11.03 -10.89 -23.57
N GLU A 198 -9.77 -11.18 -23.87
CA GLU A 198 -9.19 -12.50 -23.70
C GLU A 198 -8.75 -12.73 -22.25
N ASN A 199 -8.88 -13.96 -21.75
CA ASN A 199 -8.55 -14.35 -20.37
C ASN A 199 -7.04 -14.64 -20.17
N GLU A 200 -6.19 -14.09 -21.03
CA GLU A 200 -4.74 -14.27 -20.95
C GLU A 200 -4.09 -13.27 -19.97
N ASP A 201 -2.78 -13.42 -19.77
CA ASP A 201 -1.99 -12.40 -19.10
C ASP A 201 -2.00 -11.11 -19.93
N ARG A 202 -2.72 -10.10 -19.42
CA ARG A 202 -3.15 -8.92 -20.18
C ARG A 202 -2.91 -7.59 -19.47
N HIS A 203 -2.29 -7.60 -18.30
CA HIS A 203 -2.08 -6.41 -17.48
C HIS A 203 -0.59 -6.11 -17.25
N PRO A 204 -0.23 -4.85 -16.92
CA PRO A 204 1.15 -4.43 -16.82
C PRO A 204 1.98 -5.15 -15.75
N LYS A 205 3.29 -5.19 -15.97
CA LYS A 205 4.32 -5.61 -15.01
C LYS A 205 5.16 -4.39 -14.62
N ILE A 206 4.87 -3.82 -13.45
CA ILE A 206 5.54 -2.64 -12.92
C ILE A 206 6.70 -3.10 -12.04
N ARG A 207 7.92 -2.82 -12.48
CA ARG A 207 9.14 -3.25 -11.77
C ARG A 207 9.50 -2.32 -10.61
N HIS A 208 10.46 -2.77 -9.81
CA HIS A 208 10.97 -2.06 -8.64
C HIS A 208 11.30 -0.59 -8.91
N GLY A 209 10.99 0.30 -7.96
CA GLY A 209 11.43 1.70 -7.99
C GLY A 209 10.70 2.61 -8.99
N VAL A 210 9.65 2.12 -9.66
CA VAL A 210 8.91 2.90 -10.67
C VAL A 210 8.08 4.01 -10.03
N LEU A 211 8.10 5.19 -10.64
CA LEU A 211 7.17 6.30 -10.34
C LEU A 211 6.10 6.38 -11.43
N ILE A 212 4.82 6.36 -11.03
CA ILE A 212 3.68 6.54 -11.92
C ILE A 212 2.91 7.82 -11.54
N GLY A 213 3.01 8.84 -12.39
CA GLY A 213 2.35 10.13 -12.20
C GLY A 213 0.83 10.06 -12.35
N ALA A 214 0.16 11.12 -11.88
CA ALA A 214 -1.29 11.17 -11.77
C ALA A 214 -1.99 10.91 -13.11
N GLY A 215 -3.06 10.12 -13.10
CA GLY A 215 -3.91 9.90 -14.27
C GLY A 215 -3.30 9.04 -15.38
N ALA A 216 -2.09 8.48 -15.22
CA ALA A 216 -1.48 7.65 -16.25
C ALA A 216 -2.29 6.36 -16.51
N LYS A 217 -2.32 5.91 -17.77
CA LYS A 217 -2.99 4.67 -18.21
C LYS A 217 -1.93 3.76 -18.81
N ILE A 218 -1.69 2.62 -18.20
CA ILE A 218 -0.74 1.61 -18.66
C ILE A 218 -1.56 0.38 -19.05
N LEU A 219 -1.58 0.07 -20.34
CA LEU A 219 -2.55 -0.87 -20.92
C LEU A 219 -1.85 -2.02 -21.62
N GLY A 220 -2.24 -3.24 -21.25
CA GLY A 220 -1.77 -4.48 -21.85
C GLY A 220 -0.68 -5.18 -21.02
N ASN A 221 -0.30 -6.38 -21.45
CA ASN A 221 0.80 -7.11 -20.86
C ASN A 221 2.14 -6.55 -21.33
N ILE A 222 2.49 -5.40 -20.75
CA ILE A 222 3.73 -4.69 -21.02
C ILE A 222 4.52 -4.51 -19.73
N GLU A 223 5.84 -4.52 -19.87
CA GLU A 223 6.73 -4.24 -18.77
C GLU A 223 7.02 -2.75 -18.66
N VAL A 224 7.03 -2.23 -17.44
CA VAL A 224 7.65 -0.94 -17.10
C VAL A 224 8.87 -1.25 -16.25
N GLY A 225 10.05 -1.11 -16.87
CA GLY A 225 11.35 -1.48 -16.30
C GLY A 225 11.69 -0.74 -15.02
N HIS A 226 12.61 -1.33 -14.24
CA HIS A 226 12.95 -0.81 -12.92
C HIS A 226 13.41 0.65 -12.98
N CYS A 227 13.03 1.43 -11.96
CA CYS A 227 13.36 2.85 -11.86
C CYS A 227 12.98 3.66 -13.11
N ALA A 228 11.95 3.26 -13.85
CA ALA A 228 11.34 4.09 -14.87
C ALA A 228 10.39 5.13 -14.25
N ARG A 229 10.13 6.19 -15.00
CA ARG A 229 9.18 7.24 -14.62
C ARG A 229 8.12 7.41 -15.69
N ILE A 230 6.85 7.26 -15.31
CA ILE A 230 5.70 7.53 -16.16
C ILE A 230 5.16 8.91 -15.78
N ALA A 231 5.23 9.88 -16.70
CA ALA A 231 4.72 11.22 -16.45
C ALA A 231 3.19 11.21 -16.28
N ALA A 232 2.67 12.20 -15.55
CA ALA A 232 1.23 12.38 -15.37
C ALA A 232 0.48 12.46 -16.71
N GLY A 233 -0.71 11.88 -16.76
CA GLY A 233 -1.60 11.88 -17.93
C GLY A 233 -1.16 10.99 -19.11
N SER A 234 -0.05 10.25 -18.98
CA SER A 234 0.48 9.43 -20.08
C SER A 234 -0.40 8.22 -20.41
N VAL A 235 -0.43 7.84 -21.69
CA VAL A 235 -1.05 6.57 -22.15
C VAL A 235 0.03 5.65 -22.70
N VAL A 236 0.41 4.65 -21.89
CA VAL A 236 1.49 3.70 -22.16
C VAL A 236 0.92 2.41 -22.73
N VAL A 237 1.23 2.12 -23.98
CA VAL A 237 0.74 0.94 -24.74
C VAL A 237 1.89 0.09 -25.30
N LYS A 238 3.13 0.38 -24.88
CA LYS A 238 4.35 -0.33 -25.28
C LYS A 238 5.27 -0.49 -24.06
N PRO A 239 6.12 -1.53 -24.00
CA PRO A 239 7.08 -1.69 -22.91
C PRO A 239 7.97 -0.45 -22.73
N VAL A 240 8.30 -0.15 -21.48
CA VAL A 240 9.16 0.97 -21.08
C VAL A 240 10.46 0.39 -20.53
N PRO A 241 11.62 0.73 -21.11
CA PRO A 241 12.92 0.33 -20.56
C PRO A 241 13.14 0.79 -19.11
N HIS A 242 14.17 0.25 -18.46
CA HIS A 242 14.59 0.72 -17.15
C HIS A 242 15.19 2.14 -17.22
N ASN A 243 15.14 2.88 -16.10
CA ASN A 243 15.77 4.20 -15.93
C ASN A 243 15.40 5.30 -16.95
N VAL A 244 14.30 5.16 -17.69
CA VAL A 244 13.82 6.20 -18.62
C VAL A 244 12.57 6.91 -18.10
N THR A 245 12.33 8.12 -18.60
CA THR A 245 11.06 8.83 -18.46
C THR A 245 10.25 8.68 -19.74
N VAL A 246 8.97 8.32 -19.63
CA VAL A 246 8.00 8.39 -20.74
C VAL A 246 6.89 9.39 -20.46
N ALA A 247 6.43 10.06 -21.51
CA ALA A 247 5.32 11.01 -21.44
C ALA A 247 4.49 11.03 -22.73
N GLY A 248 3.22 11.46 -22.62
CA GLY A 248 2.36 11.75 -23.77
C GLY A 248 1.30 10.69 -24.09
N VAL A 249 0.55 10.93 -25.17
CA VAL A 249 -0.58 10.10 -25.63
C VAL A 249 -0.45 9.84 -27.14
N PRO A 250 0.02 8.65 -27.58
CA PRO A 250 0.63 7.61 -26.76
C PRO A 250 2.00 8.03 -26.22
N ALA A 251 2.42 7.41 -25.12
CA ALA A 251 3.65 7.74 -24.43
C ALA A 251 4.89 7.41 -25.27
N LYS A 252 5.88 8.31 -25.24
CA LYS A 252 7.21 8.13 -25.83
C LYS A 252 8.28 8.39 -24.79
N ILE A 253 9.47 7.85 -24.99
CA ILE A 253 10.64 8.18 -24.18
C ILE A 253 10.96 9.66 -24.41
N VAL A 254 11.05 10.42 -23.33
CA VAL A 254 11.35 11.87 -23.33
C VAL A 254 12.64 12.19 -22.58
N GLY A 255 13.36 11.17 -22.11
CA GLY A 255 14.65 11.32 -21.45
C GLY A 255 14.91 10.21 -20.45
N GLU A 256 15.94 10.39 -19.64
CA GLU A 256 16.24 9.53 -18.50
C GLU A 256 15.30 9.82 -17.32
N ALA A 257 15.18 8.90 -16.36
CA ALA A 257 14.39 9.10 -15.14
C ALA A 257 14.98 10.16 -14.20
N GLY A 258 16.22 10.59 -14.45
CA GLY A 258 16.90 11.68 -13.75
C GLY A 258 17.43 11.34 -12.36
N CYS A 259 17.18 10.14 -11.84
CA CYS A 259 17.75 9.62 -10.59
C CYS A 259 17.70 8.08 -10.56
N SER A 260 18.43 7.45 -9.62
CA SER A 260 18.38 6.01 -9.39
C SER A 260 17.10 5.51 -8.75
N GLU A 261 16.34 6.36 -8.05
CA GLU A 261 15.12 5.98 -7.31
C GLU A 261 13.95 6.96 -7.57
N PRO A 262 13.33 6.94 -8.76
CA PRO A 262 12.26 7.90 -9.11
C PRO A 262 11.04 7.81 -8.19
N SER A 263 10.67 6.61 -7.76
CA SER A 263 9.58 6.40 -6.81
C SER A 263 9.85 7.05 -5.45
N ARG A 264 11.12 7.27 -5.08
CA ARG A 264 11.49 7.88 -3.81
C ARG A 264 11.58 9.39 -3.91
N THR A 265 12.19 9.90 -4.98
CA THR A 265 12.36 11.35 -5.19
C THR A 265 11.07 12.08 -5.53
N MET A 266 10.04 11.36 -6.03
CA MET A 266 8.73 11.90 -6.40
C MET A 266 8.79 13.08 -7.38
N ASN A 267 9.89 13.23 -8.13
CA ASN A 267 10.05 14.35 -9.07
C ASN A 267 9.11 14.18 -10.28
N GLN A 268 8.06 15.00 -10.32
CA GLN A 268 7.06 14.99 -11.39
C GLN A 268 7.48 15.80 -12.63
N MET A 269 8.56 16.58 -12.55
CA MET A 269 8.93 17.52 -13.61
C MET A 269 9.66 16.83 -14.76
N LEU A 270 9.22 17.12 -15.98
CA LEU A 270 9.98 16.83 -17.20
C LEU A 270 10.97 17.97 -17.39
N ASN A 271 12.27 17.70 -17.27
CA ASN A 271 13.27 18.70 -17.63
C ASN A 271 13.16 18.96 -19.13
N ALA A 272 13.16 20.24 -19.52
CA ALA A 272 13.00 20.68 -20.89
C ALA A 272 14.17 20.22 -21.77
N ILE A 273 14.12 18.99 -22.24
CA ILE A 273 14.92 18.50 -23.36
C ILE A 273 13.95 17.80 -24.30
N GLY A 274 13.33 18.58 -25.20
CA GLY A 274 12.60 18.03 -26.36
C GLY A 274 11.07 18.02 -26.30
N LEU A 275 10.43 18.98 -25.61
CA LEU A 275 9.10 19.47 -25.99
C LEU A 275 9.25 20.75 -26.82
#